data_AF-A0A954TMZ7-F1
#
_entry.id   AF-A0A954TMZ7-F1
#
_cell.length_a   1.000
_cell.length_b   1.000
_cell.length_c   1.000
_cell.angle_alpha   90.00
_cell.angle_beta   90.00
_cell.angle_gamma   90.00
#
_symmetry.space_group_name_H-M   'P 1'
#
loop_
_entity.id
_entity.type
_entity.pdbx_description
1 polymer ?
#
loop_
_entity_poly.entity_id
_entity_poly.type
_entity_poly.pdbx_seq_one_letter_code
_entity_poly.pdbx_strand_id
1 'polypeptide(L)'
;MNTLEVIRSLYPHDVVDVQAGIETLLAKYHFGDPNPVRLTHQDAILITYGDAIQDPAATPLDTLGRFANEFLGDAISAIHLLPCFPYTSDDGFSVTDYYQIDPSLGDWNDVQRIGRRYELMFDAVVNHIS
;
A
#
# COMPACT_ATOMS: atom_id res chain seq x y z
N MET A 1 -12.46 21.36 -5.65
CA MET A 1 -11.22 21.95 -6.19
C MET A 1 -10.71 21.02 -7.26
N ASN A 2 -10.66 21.48 -8.52
CA ASN A 2 -10.13 20.68 -9.63
C ASN A 2 -8.59 20.63 -9.52
N THR A 3 -7.95 19.52 -9.93
CA THR A 3 -6.48 19.34 -9.96
C THR A 3 -5.72 20.57 -10.47
N LEU A 4 -6.20 21.24 -11.51
CA LEU A 4 -5.55 22.43 -12.07
C LEU A 4 -5.53 23.63 -11.10
N GLU A 5 -6.56 23.79 -10.27
CA GLU A 5 -6.62 24.84 -9.25
C GLU A 5 -5.57 24.60 -8.16
N VAL A 6 -5.36 23.33 -7.78
CA VAL A 6 -4.35 22.92 -6.79
C VAL A 6 -2.95 23.22 -7.31
N ILE A 7 -2.65 22.82 -8.55
CA ILE A 7 -1.35 23.07 -9.18
C ILE A 7 -1.07 24.57 -9.24
N ARG A 8 -2.03 25.39 -9.67
CA ARG A 8 -1.88 26.86 -9.71
C ARG A 8 -1.62 27.46 -8.32
N SER A 9 -2.21 26.89 -7.27
CA SER A 9 -2.01 27.38 -5.91
C SER A 9 -0.64 27.01 -5.34
N LEU A 10 -0.13 25.81 -5.63
CA LEU A 10 1.12 25.30 -5.07
C LEU A 10 2.36 25.68 -5.89
N TYR A 11 2.22 25.73 -7.22
CA TYR A 11 3.31 25.94 -8.18
C TYR A 11 2.95 27.02 -9.20
N PRO A 12 2.69 28.27 -8.76
CA PRO A 12 2.15 29.33 -9.64
C PRO A 12 3.04 29.69 -10.83
N HIS A 13 4.35 29.42 -10.74
CA HIS A 13 5.32 29.72 -11.81
C HIS A 13 5.61 28.52 -12.72
N ASP A 14 5.25 27.30 -12.32
CA ASP A 14 5.63 26.05 -13.00
C ASP A 14 4.40 25.23 -13.44
N VAL A 15 3.23 25.87 -13.54
CA VAL A 15 1.94 25.20 -13.81
C VAL A 15 2.00 24.33 -15.06
N VAL A 16 2.63 24.82 -16.13
CA VAL A 16 2.75 24.11 -17.41
C VAL A 16 3.56 22.83 -17.25
N ASP A 17 4.72 22.92 -16.60
CA ASP A 17 5.65 21.79 -16.45
C ASP A 17 5.09 20.74 -15.48
N VAL A 18 4.50 21.17 -14.36
CA VAL A 18 3.86 20.26 -13.39
C VAL A 18 2.67 19.54 -14.03
N GLN A 19 1.84 20.26 -14.78
CA GLN A 19 0.71 19.65 -15.48
C GLN A 19 1.19 18.62 -16.52
N ALA A 20 2.17 18.97 -17.36
CA ALA A 20 2.73 18.05 -18.34
C ALA A 20 3.36 16.80 -17.70
N GLY A 21 4.04 16.97 -16.56
CA GLY A 21 4.58 15.86 -15.77
C GLY A 21 3.49 14.91 -15.25
N ILE A 22 2.41 15.46 -14.69
CA ILE A 22 1.26 14.67 -14.22
C ILE A 22 0.60 13.94 -15.40
N GLU A 23 0.37 14.61 -16.52
CA GLU A 23 -0.20 13.99 -17.74
C GLU A 23 0.69 12.84 -18.25
N THR A 24 2.01 13.01 -18.22
CA THR A 24 2.97 11.96 -18.56
C THR A 24 2.84 10.76 -17.63
N LEU A 25 2.72 10.99 -16.32
CA LEU A 25 2.54 9.92 -15.34
C LEU A 25 1.19 9.21 -15.51
N LEU A 26 0.10 9.95 -15.75
CA LEU A 26 -1.23 9.40 -16.04
C LEU A 26 -1.24 8.55 -17.32
N ALA A 27 -0.46 8.94 -18.34
CA ALA A 27 -0.33 8.16 -19.56
C ALA A 27 0.53 6.90 -19.36
N LYS A 28 1.60 7.01 -18.56
CA LYS A 28 2.52 5.90 -18.24
C LYS A 28 1.83 4.84 -17.38
N TYR A 29 1.12 5.28 -16.35
CA TYR A 29 0.45 4.40 -15.40
C TYR A 29 -1.03 4.34 -15.78
N HIS A 30 -1.47 3.21 -16.32
CA HIS A 30 -2.87 2.98 -16.67
C HIS A 30 -3.70 2.79 -15.40
N PHE A 31 -4.09 3.90 -14.77
CA PHE A 31 -5.03 3.87 -13.67
C PHE A 31 -6.37 3.36 -14.21
N GLY A 32 -6.87 2.27 -13.62
CA GLY A 32 -8.23 1.81 -13.87
C GLY A 32 -9.26 2.83 -13.36
N ASP A 33 -10.54 2.58 -13.65
CA ASP A 33 -11.60 3.39 -13.06
C ASP A 33 -11.47 3.35 -11.53
N PRO A 34 -11.41 4.51 -10.85
CA PRO A 34 -11.35 4.53 -9.40
C PRO A 34 -12.63 3.86 -8.89
N ASN A 35 -12.46 2.69 -8.26
CA ASN A 35 -13.53 2.07 -7.50
C ASN A 35 -13.41 2.60 -6.06
N PRO A 36 -14.21 3.61 -5.67
CA PRO A 36 -14.10 4.17 -4.34
C PRO A 36 -14.50 3.11 -3.32
N VAL A 37 -13.51 2.57 -2.60
CA VAL A 37 -13.76 1.79 -1.39
C VAL A 37 -14.47 2.69 -0.40
N ARG A 38 -15.74 2.39 -0.13
CA ARG A 38 -16.55 3.12 0.84
C ARG A 38 -16.64 2.30 2.11
N LEU A 39 -15.91 2.74 3.13
CA LEU A 39 -16.04 2.19 4.47
C LEU A 39 -17.46 2.44 5.00
N THR A 40 -17.96 1.42 5.68
CA THR A 40 -19.26 1.37 6.34
C THR A 40 -19.09 0.87 7.78
N HIS A 41 -20.16 0.88 8.55
CA HIS A 41 -20.16 0.32 9.91
C HIS A 41 -19.99 -1.21 9.95
N GLN A 42 -20.01 -1.89 8.81
CA GLN A 42 -19.80 -3.34 8.70
C GLN A 42 -18.32 -3.69 8.52
N ASP A 43 -17.47 -2.71 8.23
CA ASP A 43 -16.05 -2.94 7.96
C ASP A 43 -15.25 -3.09 9.25
N ALA A 44 -14.38 -4.09 9.26
CA ALA A 44 -13.44 -4.36 10.34
C ALA A 44 -12.04 -4.56 9.75
N ILE A 45 -11.09 -3.75 10.19
CA ILE A 45 -9.75 -3.66 9.59
C ILE A 45 -8.73 -4.22 10.57
N LEU A 46 -7.94 -5.19 10.14
CA LEU A 46 -6.75 -5.64 10.86
C LEU A 46 -5.57 -4.75 10.48
N ILE A 47 -4.90 -4.15 11.47
CA ILE A 47 -3.65 -3.41 11.28
C ILE A 47 -2.53 -4.26 11.87
N THR A 48 -1.52 -4.60 11.07
CA THR A 48 -0.45 -5.51 11.51
C THR A 48 0.84 -5.31 10.73
N TYR A 49 1.97 -5.61 11.37
CA TYR A 49 3.23 -5.86 10.68
C TYR A 49 3.17 -7.21 9.95
N GLY A 50 3.89 -7.31 8.83
CA GLY A 50 3.92 -8.53 8.00
C GLY A 50 4.53 -9.75 8.68
N ASP A 51 5.32 -9.54 9.72
CA ASP A 51 6.04 -10.55 10.50
C ASP A 51 5.50 -10.72 11.94
N ALA A 52 4.33 -10.15 12.24
CA ALA A 52 3.70 -10.31 13.56
C ALA A 52 3.32 -11.77 13.86
N ILE A 53 3.09 -12.59 12.81
CA ILE A 53 2.76 -14.01 12.90
C ILE A 53 3.73 -14.77 12.00
N GLN A 54 4.45 -15.73 12.57
CA GLN A 54 5.57 -16.39 11.90
C GLN A 54 5.44 -17.92 11.94
N ASP A 55 5.84 -18.53 10.83
CA ASP A 55 6.00 -19.97 10.65
C ASP A 55 7.37 -20.19 10.00
N PRO A 56 8.32 -20.87 10.67
CA PRO A 56 9.66 -21.09 10.13
C PRO A 56 9.72 -21.80 8.77
N ALA A 57 8.63 -22.45 8.36
CA ALA A 57 8.54 -23.17 7.08
C ALA A 57 8.06 -22.31 5.90
N ALA A 58 7.72 -21.03 6.11
CA ALA A 58 7.13 -20.18 5.08
C ALA A 58 7.55 -18.70 5.22
N THR A 59 7.18 -17.88 4.23
CA THR A 59 7.36 -16.43 4.32
C THR A 59 6.41 -15.84 5.37
N PRO A 60 6.79 -14.74 6.04
CA PRO A 60 5.91 -14.03 6.96
C PRO A 60 4.56 -13.65 6.34
N LEU A 61 4.54 -13.14 5.11
CA LEU A 61 3.28 -12.77 4.44
C LEU A 61 2.41 -13.98 4.07
N ASP A 62 3.02 -15.10 3.68
CA ASP A 62 2.28 -16.36 3.50
C ASP A 62 1.60 -16.79 4.80
N THR A 63 2.35 -16.73 5.90
CA THR A 63 1.88 -17.11 7.22
C THR A 63 0.73 -16.22 7.68
N LEU A 64 0.89 -14.90 7.54
CA LEU A 64 -0.15 -13.93 7.85
C LEU A 64 -1.43 -14.19 7.05
N GLY A 65 -1.30 -14.43 5.74
CA GLY A 65 -2.43 -14.75 4.87
C GLY A 65 -3.15 -16.03 5.27
N ARG A 66 -2.42 -17.10 5.60
CA ARG A 66 -3.00 -18.35 6.13
C ARG A 66 -3.71 -18.12 7.45
N PHE A 67 -3.08 -17.43 8.38
CA PHE A 67 -3.68 -17.12 9.67
C PHE A 67 -4.97 -16.32 9.53
N ALA A 68 -4.97 -15.25 8.73
CA ALA A 68 -6.16 -14.44 8.51
C ALA A 68 -7.30 -15.30 7.96
N ASN A 69 -7.02 -16.14 6.96
CA ASN A 69 -8.02 -17.02 6.34
C ASN A 69 -8.60 -18.06 7.31
N GLU A 70 -7.75 -18.67 8.13
CA GLU A 70 -8.15 -19.77 9.01
C GLU A 70 -8.83 -19.29 10.28
N PHE A 71 -8.35 -18.20 10.88
CA PHE A 71 -8.78 -17.77 12.22
C PHE A 71 -9.67 -16.53 12.21
N LEU A 72 -9.54 -15.65 11.22
CA LEU A 72 -10.34 -14.40 11.16
C LEU A 72 -11.47 -14.51 10.14
N GLY A 73 -11.20 -15.09 8.97
CA GLY A 73 -12.21 -15.33 7.94
C GLY A 73 -12.98 -14.07 7.58
N ASP A 74 -14.30 -14.10 7.71
CA ASP A 74 -15.19 -12.97 7.37
C ASP A 74 -15.35 -11.96 8.53
N ALA A 75 -14.65 -12.14 9.64
CA ALA A 75 -14.68 -11.19 10.76
C ALA A 75 -13.92 -9.89 10.45
N ILE A 76 -13.09 -9.88 9.41
CA ILE A 76 -12.39 -8.69 8.90
C ILE A 76 -12.66 -8.52 7.41
N SER A 77 -12.75 -7.28 6.94
CA SER A 77 -12.91 -6.95 5.52
C SER A 77 -11.60 -6.51 4.87
N ALA A 78 -10.66 -5.96 5.65
CA ALA A 78 -9.41 -5.42 5.15
C ALA A 78 -8.22 -5.70 6.07
N ILE A 79 -7.03 -5.68 5.47
CA ILE A 79 -5.73 -5.72 6.16
C ILE A 79 -4.95 -4.45 5.79
N HIS A 80 -4.65 -3.63 6.78
CA HIS A 80 -3.60 -2.61 6.68
C HIS A 80 -2.27 -3.27 7.05
N LEU A 81 -1.48 -3.53 6.03
CA LEU A 81 -0.13 -4.04 6.18
C LEU A 81 0.80 -2.85 6.46
N LEU A 82 1.27 -2.77 7.71
CA LEU A 82 2.29 -1.79 8.13
C LEU A 82 3.57 -1.97 7.30
N PRO A 83 4.43 -0.94 7.22
CA PRO A 83 5.34 -0.78 6.09
C PRO A 83 6.09 -2.07 5.75
N CYS A 84 5.88 -2.53 4.52
CA CYS A 84 6.35 -3.81 4.03
C CYS A 84 7.40 -3.69 2.91
N PHE A 85 7.86 -2.46 2.66
CA PHE A 85 8.93 -2.16 1.71
C PHE A 85 10.29 -2.26 2.42
N PRO A 86 11.40 -2.52 1.70
CA PRO A 86 12.73 -2.46 2.27
C PRO A 86 13.02 -1.09 2.88
N TYR A 87 13.64 -1.10 4.06
CA TYR A 87 13.91 0.10 4.83
C TYR A 87 15.28 0.03 5.53
N THR A 88 15.76 1.18 6.00
CA THR A 88 17.04 1.25 6.75
C THR A 88 16.85 1.44 8.26
N SER A 89 15.76 2.11 8.66
CA SER A 89 15.46 2.48 10.05
C SER A 89 13.97 2.80 10.24
N ASP A 90 13.59 3.22 11.45
CA ASP A 90 12.24 3.67 11.82
C ASP A 90 11.16 2.61 11.57
N ASP A 91 11.47 1.35 11.90
CA ASP A 91 10.55 0.20 11.85
C ASP A 91 9.71 0.14 10.56
N GLY A 92 10.34 0.38 9.42
CA GLY A 92 9.71 0.31 8.10
C GLY A 92 9.39 1.67 7.45
N PHE A 93 9.46 2.78 8.19
CA PHE A 93 9.10 4.10 7.66
C PHE A 93 10.24 4.83 6.93
N SER A 94 11.48 4.38 7.09
CA SER A 94 12.61 4.87 6.28
C SER A 94 12.79 4.01 5.02
N VAL A 95 11.88 4.13 4.06
CA VAL A 95 11.81 3.28 2.85
C VAL A 95 12.96 3.56 1.89
N THR A 96 13.53 2.50 1.30
CA THR A 96 14.58 2.56 0.28
C THR A 96 14.10 2.21 -1.12
N ASP A 97 13.10 1.33 -1.26
CA ASP A 97 12.55 0.95 -2.56
C ASP A 97 11.05 0.62 -2.50
N TYR A 98 10.22 1.44 -3.13
CA TYR A 98 8.77 1.26 -3.21
C TYR A 98 8.32 0.20 -4.24
N TYR A 99 9.22 -0.28 -5.09
CA TYR A 99 8.90 -1.21 -6.18
C TYR A 99 9.01 -2.68 -5.75
N GLN A 100 9.53 -2.98 -4.56
CA GLN A 100 9.67 -4.34 -4.05
C GLN A 100 9.14 -4.47 -2.63
N ILE A 101 8.64 -5.66 -2.30
CA ILE A 101 8.39 -6.05 -0.91
C ILE A 101 9.73 -6.36 -0.24
N ASP A 102 9.84 -6.09 1.06
CA ASP A 102 11.00 -6.49 1.85
C ASP A 102 11.20 -8.01 1.71
N PRO A 103 12.35 -8.47 1.16
CA PRO A 103 12.58 -9.89 0.92
C PRO A 103 12.53 -10.76 2.19
N SER A 104 12.67 -10.16 3.38
CA SER A 104 12.49 -10.87 4.65
C SER A 104 11.02 -11.23 4.92
N LEU A 105 10.07 -10.49 4.34
CA LEU A 105 8.63 -10.68 4.50
C LEU A 105 8.03 -11.58 3.40
N GLY A 106 8.55 -11.50 2.18
CA GLY A 106 8.04 -12.24 1.02
C GLY A 106 8.17 -11.45 -0.28
N ASP A 107 7.20 -11.60 -1.17
CA ASP A 107 7.15 -10.89 -2.45
C ASP A 107 5.75 -10.34 -2.79
N TRP A 108 5.61 -9.71 -3.96
CA TRP A 108 4.32 -9.21 -4.43
C TRP A 108 3.29 -10.32 -4.69
N ASN A 109 3.69 -11.56 -4.97
CA ASN A 109 2.75 -12.67 -5.15
C ASN A 109 2.08 -13.02 -3.83
N ASP A 110 2.82 -12.97 -2.71
CA ASP A 110 2.26 -13.16 -1.38
C ASP A 110 1.22 -12.07 -1.06
N VAL A 111 1.56 -10.79 -1.30
CA VAL A 111 0.63 -9.67 -1.13
C VAL A 111 -0.61 -9.84 -2.00
N GLN A 112 -0.45 -10.15 -3.28
CA GLN A 112 -1.56 -10.38 -4.20
C GLN A 112 -2.47 -11.52 -3.73
N ARG A 113 -1.91 -12.58 -3.13
CA ARG A 113 -2.70 -13.70 -2.63
C ARG A 113 -3.55 -13.32 -1.42
N ILE A 114 -3.04 -12.48 -0.51
CA ILE A 114 -3.84 -11.89 0.57
C ILE A 114 -4.96 -11.03 -0.04
N GLY A 115 -4.62 -10.19 -1.02
CA GLY A 115 -5.55 -9.30 -1.73
C GLY A 115 -6.65 -9.99 -2.53
N ARG A 116 -6.58 -11.32 -2.72
CA ARG A 116 -7.69 -12.09 -3.32
C ARG A 116 -8.88 -12.24 -2.38
N ARG A 117 -8.67 -12.08 -1.07
CA ARG A 117 -9.73 -12.26 -0.06
C ARG A 117 -10.03 -10.99 0.73
N TYR A 118 -9.01 -10.19 1.04
CA TYR A 118 -9.16 -8.97 1.83
C TYR A 118 -8.85 -7.73 0.99
N GLU A 119 -9.50 -6.63 1.29
CA GLU A 119 -9.02 -5.33 0.84
C GLU A 119 -7.67 -5.02 1.50
N LEU A 120 -6.77 -4.37 0.76
CA LEU A 120 -5.41 -4.06 1.24
C LEU A 120 -5.24 -2.56 1.43
N MET A 121 -4.64 -2.19 2.55
CA MET A 121 -4.18 -0.84 2.83
C MET A 121 -2.67 -0.85 3.10
N PHE A 122 -1.98 0.18 2.65
CA PHE A 122 -0.54 0.35 2.81
C PHE A 122 -0.22 1.79 3.22
N ASP A 123 0.91 1.95 3.89
CA ASP A 123 1.49 3.25 4.17
C ASP A 123 2.13 3.86 2.91
N ALA A 124 1.77 5.12 2.63
CA ALA A 124 2.38 5.92 1.58
C ALA A 124 3.31 6.98 2.20
N VAL A 125 4.57 6.62 2.44
CA VAL A 125 5.56 7.49 3.09
C VAL A 125 6.14 8.51 2.09
N VAL A 126 5.34 9.49 1.69
CA VAL A 126 5.73 10.45 0.63
C VAL A 126 6.51 11.67 1.12
N ASN A 127 6.65 11.83 2.43
CA ASN A 127 7.27 13.02 3.03
C ASN A 127 8.81 12.94 3.11
N HIS A 128 9.39 11.73 3.12
CA HIS A 128 10.82 11.50 3.20
C HIS A 128 11.18 10.13 2.60
N ILE A 129 12.47 9.93 2.30
CA ILE A 129 13.04 8.68 1.81
C ILE A 129 14.43 8.47 2.43
N SER A 130 14.86 7.21 2.60
CA SER A 130 16.22 6.85 3.04
C SER A 130 17.31 7.36 2.11
#